data_AF-A0A6B3CZR3-F1
#
_entry.id   AF-A0A6B3CZR3-F1
#
_cell.length_a   1.000
_cell.length_b   1.000
_cell.length_c   1.000
_cell.angle_alpha   90.00
_cell.angle_beta   90.00
_cell.angle_gamma   90.00
#
_symmetry.space_group_name_H-M   'P 1'
#
loop_
_entity.id
_entity.type
_entity.pdbx_description
1 polymer ?
#
loop_
_entity_poly.entity_id
_entity_poly.type
_entity_poly.pdbx_seq_one_letter_code
_entity_poly.pdbx_strand_id
1 'polypeptide(L)'
;VLNSVLVAAVTVALGLLVSASAAFGLSVFEFRGRGLVFAVILLSFMIPFDAIAIPLSSLFRDWDLQNTYAGLILPGIGNGLAVFLLRQFFLAVPKELVEAARIDGLS
;
A
#
# COMPACT_ATOMS: atom_id res chain seq x y z
N VAL A 1 15.99 19.58 -5.16
CA VAL A 1 14.52 19.81 -5.09
C VAL A 1 13.78 19.02 -6.15
N LEU A 2 14.03 19.23 -7.46
CA LEU A 2 13.30 18.52 -8.52
C LEU A 2 13.36 16.98 -8.40
N ASN A 3 14.54 16.42 -8.14
CA ASN A 3 14.71 14.97 -7.92
C ASN A 3 13.85 14.46 -6.76
N SER A 4 13.85 15.18 -5.64
CA SER A 4 13.06 14.83 -4.45
C SER A 4 11.56 14.93 -4.72
N VAL A 5 11.12 15.95 -5.45
CA VAL A 5 9.71 16.12 -5.86
C VAL A 5 9.29 14.99 -6.78
N LEU A 6 10.12 14.64 -7.77
CA LEU A 6 9.84 13.54 -8.70
C LEU A 6 9.74 12.21 -7.96
N VAL A 7 10.73 11.89 -7.11
CA VAL A 7 10.71 10.65 -6.31
C VAL A 7 9.47 10.62 -5.42
N ALA A 8 9.19 11.69 -4.68
CA ALA A 8 8.03 11.74 -3.80
C ALA A 8 6.71 11.57 -4.58
N ALA A 9 6.53 12.30 -5.68
CA ALA A 9 5.31 12.23 -6.48
C ALA A 9 5.08 10.83 -7.07
N VAL A 10 6.13 10.21 -7.62
CA VAL A 10 6.03 8.86 -8.20
C VAL A 10 5.79 7.81 -7.11
N THR A 11 6.51 7.87 -5.98
CA THR A 11 6.30 6.97 -4.85
C THR A 11 4.88 7.07 -4.30
N VAL A 12 4.35 8.29 -4.14
CA VAL A 12 2.99 8.51 -3.66
C VAL A 12 1.96 7.98 -4.66
N ALA A 13 2.12 8.29 -5.96
CA ALA A 13 1.19 7.83 -6.99
C ALA A 13 1.13 6.29 -7.06
N LEU A 14 2.29 5.63 -7.15
CA LEU A 14 2.38 4.17 -7.22
C LEU A 14 1.95 3.52 -5.90
N GLY A 15 2.40 4.07 -4.77
CA GLY A 15 2.05 3.58 -3.44
C GLY A 15 0.56 3.66 -3.16
N LEU A 16 -0.12 4.74 -3.58
CA LEU A 16 -1.57 4.86 -3.50
C LEU A 16 -2.28 3.84 -4.39
N LEU A 17 -1.84 3.66 -5.64
CA LEU A 17 -2.44 2.66 -6.53
C LEU A 17 -2.40 1.25 -5.93
N VAL A 18 -1.23 0.84 -5.40
CA VAL A 18 -1.06 -0.46 -4.75
C VAL A 18 -1.86 -0.54 -3.46
N SER A 19 -1.75 0.48 -2.61
CA SER A 19 -2.35 0.46 -1.27
C SER A 19 -3.88 0.54 -1.32
N ALA A 20 -4.45 1.35 -2.22
CA ALA A 20 -5.88 1.45 -2.43
C ALA A 20 -6.45 0.14 -3.00
N SER A 21 -5.77 -0.48 -3.96
CA SER A 21 -6.19 -1.77 -4.52
C SER A 21 -6.21 -2.87 -3.46
N ALA A 22 -5.14 -2.97 -2.65
CA ALA A 22 -5.07 -3.93 -1.56
C ALA A 22 -6.14 -3.66 -0.49
N ALA A 23 -6.30 -2.41 -0.07
CA ALA A 23 -7.28 -2.01 0.93
C ALA A 23 -8.71 -2.30 0.46
N PHE A 24 -9.04 -1.94 -0.78
CA PHE A 24 -10.35 -2.20 -1.38
C PHE A 24 -10.64 -3.70 -1.45
N GLY A 25 -9.66 -4.50 -1.88
CA GLY A 25 -9.82 -5.94 -1.94
C GLY A 25 -10.06 -6.57 -0.55
N LEU A 26 -9.40 -6.03 0.48
CA LEU A 26 -9.54 -6.48 1.87
C LEU A 26 -10.77 -5.94 2.59
N SER A 27 -11.43 -4.90 2.07
CA SER A 27 -12.67 -4.34 2.63
C SER A 27 -13.91 -4.89 1.94
N VAL A 28 -13.89 -5.02 0.61
CA VAL A 28 -15.08 -5.37 -0.19
C VAL A 28 -15.22 -6.88 -0.41
N PHE A 29 -14.13 -7.59 -0.76
CA PHE A 29 -14.23 -9.01 -1.08
C PHE A 29 -14.14 -9.89 0.17
N GLU A 30 -14.96 -10.94 0.20
CA GLU A 30 -14.90 -11.99 1.21
C GLU A 30 -14.20 -13.23 0.63
N PHE A 31 -12.98 -13.50 1.08
CA PHE A 31 -12.21 -14.65 0.63
C PHE A 31 -11.51 -15.34 1.79
N ARG A 32 -11.23 -16.64 1.62
CA ARG A 32 -10.60 -17.47 2.65
C ARG A 32 -9.15 -17.01 2.84
N GLY A 33 -8.78 -16.65 4.08
CA GLY A 33 -7.45 -16.13 4.42
C GLY A 33 -7.31 -14.60 4.45
N ARG A 34 -8.39 -13.85 4.17
CA ARG A 34 -8.40 -12.37 4.25
C ARG A 34 -7.81 -11.81 5.56
N GLY A 35 -8.12 -12.44 6.69
CA GLY A 35 -7.59 -12.06 7.99
C GLY A 35 -6.07 -12.25 8.12
N LEU A 36 -5.53 -13.34 7.56
CA LEU A 36 -4.08 -13.58 7.56
C LEU A 36 -3.34 -12.58 6.68
N VAL A 37 -3.86 -12.30 5.48
CA VAL A 37 -3.30 -11.28 4.58
C VAL A 37 -3.26 -9.92 5.29
N PHE A 38 -4.35 -9.53 5.93
CA PHE A 38 -4.40 -8.28 6.68
C PHE A 38 -3.43 -8.27 7.87
N ALA A 39 -3.29 -9.39 8.59
CA ALA A 39 -2.33 -9.50 9.69
C ALA A 39 -0.87 -9.34 9.21
N VAL A 40 -0.49 -9.92 8.06
CA VAL A 40 0.85 -9.73 7.47
C VAL A 40 1.10 -8.25 7.14
N ILE A 41 0.10 -7.56 6.59
CA ILE A 41 0.20 -6.13 6.26
C ILE A 41 0.33 -5.28 7.52
N LEU A 42 -0.36 -5.63 8.60
CA LEU A 42 -0.18 -4.94 9.89
C LEU A 42 1.24 -5.13 10.43
N LEU A 43 1.73 -6.36 10.43
CA LEU A 43 3.08 -6.67 10.91
C LEU A 43 4.16 -5.96 10.11
N SER A 44 3.98 -5.77 8.79
CA SER A 44 5.02 -5.19 7.94
C SER A 44 5.38 -3.74 8.30
N PHE A 45 4.42 -2.93 8.77
CA PHE A 45 4.70 -1.54 9.18
C PHE A 45 4.91 -1.37 10.70
N MET A 46 4.58 -2.39 11.51
CA MET A 46 4.93 -2.41 12.93
C MET A 46 6.43 -2.61 13.16
N ILE A 47 7.12 -3.26 12.21
CA ILE A 47 8.58 -3.36 12.23
C ILE A 47 9.17 -1.98 11.94
N PRO A 48 9.98 -1.42 12.83
CA PRO A 48 10.56 -0.09 12.63
C PRO A 48 11.50 -0.10 11.43
N PHE A 49 11.42 0.95 10.61
CA PHE A 49 12.24 1.06 9.39
C PHE A 49 13.74 0.95 9.69
N ASP A 50 14.19 1.50 10.82
CA ASP A 50 15.60 1.46 11.23
C ASP A 50 16.12 0.02 11.43
N ALA A 51 15.25 -0.92 11.83
CA ALA A 51 15.64 -2.33 12.01
C ALA A 51 15.87 -3.05 10.67
N ILE A 52 15.22 -2.60 9.59
CA ILE A 52 15.32 -3.21 8.26
C ILE A 52 16.17 -2.38 7.29
N ALA A 53 16.60 -1.17 7.65
CA ALA A 53 17.32 -0.27 6.76
C ALA A 53 18.64 -0.87 6.23
N ILE A 54 19.43 -1.50 7.12
CA ILE A 54 20.70 -2.15 6.75
C ILE A 54 20.47 -3.32 5.77
N PRO A 55 19.65 -4.34 6.09
CA PRO A 55 19.41 -5.45 5.16
C PRO A 55 18.76 -4.99 3.85
N LEU A 56 17.84 -4.02 3.90
CA LEU A 56 17.23 -3.44 2.71
C LEU A 56 18.26 -2.74 1.81
N SER A 57 19.19 -1.98 2.39
CA SER A 57 20.28 -1.34 1.65
C SER A 57 21.23 -2.35 1.01
N SER A 58 21.50 -3.46 1.70
CA SER A 58 22.29 -4.57 1.15
C SER A 58 21.58 -5.24 -0.03
N LEU A 59 20.29 -5.56 0.10
CA LEU A 59 19.50 -6.14 -1.00
C LEU A 59 19.51 -5.26 -2.25
N PHE A 60 19.37 -3.94 -2.07
CA PHE A 60 19.37 -2.99 -3.17
C PHE A 60 20.78 -2.76 -3.74
N ARG A 61 21.84 -3.06 -2.98
CA ARG A 61 23.21 -3.22 -3.50
C ARG A 61 23.31 -4.37 -4.46
N ASP A 62 22.84 -5.53 -4.03
CA ASP A 62 22.95 -6.77 -4.77
C ASP A 62 22.13 -6.74 -6.06
N TRP A 63 21.07 -5.91 -6.09
CA TRP A 63 20.25 -5.64 -7.28
C TRP A 63 20.75 -4.48 -8.16
N ASP A 64 21.90 -3.88 -7.85
CA ASP A 64 22.46 -2.72 -8.55
C ASP A 64 21.51 -1.51 -8.61
N LEU A 65 20.65 -1.36 -7.60
CA LEU A 65 19.69 -0.25 -7.49
C LEU A 65 20.23 0.92 -6.66
N GLN A 66 21.49 0.85 -6.23
CA GLN A 66 22.09 1.92 -5.43
C GLN A 66 22.18 3.22 -6.21
N ASN A 67 21.87 4.33 -5.55
CA ASN A 67 21.90 5.67 -6.14
C ASN A 67 21.01 5.85 -7.38
N THR A 68 19.99 4.99 -7.56
CA THR A 68 19.01 5.10 -8.64
C THR A 68 17.66 5.62 -8.13
N TYR A 69 16.85 6.21 -9.01
CA TYR A 69 15.47 6.58 -8.66
C TYR A 69 14.62 5.35 -8.30
N ALA A 70 14.81 4.23 -8.98
CA ALA A 70 14.11 2.99 -8.65
C ALA A 70 14.43 2.53 -7.23
N GLY A 71 15.71 2.62 -6.82
CA GLY A 71 16.14 2.29 -5.47
C GLY A 71 15.52 3.18 -4.38
N LEU A 72 15.20 4.43 -4.71
CA LEU A 72 14.53 5.36 -3.81
C LEU A 72 13.01 5.19 -3.78
N ILE A 73 12.40 4.76 -4.90
CA ILE A 73 10.95 4.67 -5.06
C ILE A 73 10.40 3.33 -4.52
N LEU A 74 11.03 2.21 -4.90
CA LEU A 74 10.51 0.87 -4.66
C LEU A 74 10.19 0.56 -3.17
N PRO A 75 11.04 0.92 -2.19
CA PRO A 75 10.73 0.65 -0.79
C PRO A 75 9.46 1.33 -0.29
N GLY A 76 9.11 2.48 -0.87
CA GLY A 76 7.97 3.29 -0.43
C GLY A 76 6.61 2.87 -0.98
N ILE A 77 6.57 1.99 -2.00
CA ILE A 77 5.31 1.58 -2.65
C ILE A 77 4.47 0.68 -1.73
N GLY A 78 5.12 -0.24 -1.02
CA GLY A 78 4.47 -1.24 -0.16
C GLY A 78 4.19 -0.74 1.26
N ASN A 79 3.45 0.35 1.41
CA ASN A 79 3.23 0.97 2.71
C ASN A 79 2.06 0.34 3.49
N GLY A 80 2.36 -0.50 4.48
CA GLY A 80 1.34 -1.18 5.29
C GLY A 80 0.41 -0.24 6.07
N LEU A 81 0.90 0.91 6.52
CA LEU A 81 0.07 1.93 7.19
C LEU A 81 -0.95 2.53 6.22
N ALA A 82 -0.55 2.80 4.98
CA ALA A 82 -1.46 3.32 3.96
C ALA A 82 -2.59 2.32 3.67
N VAL A 83 -2.27 1.02 3.52
CA VAL A 83 -3.29 -0.03 3.35
C VAL A 83 -4.22 -0.10 4.55
N PHE A 84 -3.66 -0.04 5.77
CA PHE A 84 -4.46 -0.06 7.00
C PHE A 84 -5.47 1.08 7.03
N LEU A 85 -5.01 2.33 6.83
CA LEU A 85 -5.86 3.52 6.87
C LEU A 85 -6.93 3.50 5.78
N LEU A 86 -6.55 3.17 4.54
CA LEU A 86 -7.50 3.08 3.43
C LEU A 86 -8.54 1.99 3.67
N ARG A 87 -8.15 0.85 4.25
CA ARG A 87 -9.11 -0.21 4.59
C ARG A 87 -10.09 0.24 5.66
N GLN A 88 -9.63 0.93 6.71
CA GLN A 88 -10.54 1.47 7.73
C GLN A 88 -11.52 2.47 7.11
N PHE A 89 -11.05 3.32 6.21
CA PHE A 89 -11.90 4.26 5.49
C PHE A 89 -12.95 3.54 4.62
N PHE A 90 -12.56 2.55 3.83
CA PHE A 90 -13.51 1.80 2.99
C PHE A 90 -14.52 1.00 3.81
N LEU A 91 -14.14 0.47 4.97
CA LEU A 91 -15.07 -0.22 5.87
C LEU A 91 -16.08 0.72 6.54
N ALA A 92 -15.76 2.02 6.66
CA ALA A 92 -16.68 3.01 7.21
C ALA A 92 -17.79 3.42 6.22
N VAL A 93 -17.67 3.06 4.95
CA VAL A 93 -18.70 3.34 3.94
C VAL A 93 -19.89 2.39 4.15
N PRO A 94 -21.12 2.92 4.36
CA PRO A 94 -22.31 2.09 4.54
C PRO A 94 -22.60 1.23 3.30
N LYS A 95 -22.95 -0.05 3.50
CA LYS A 95 -23.21 -1.00 2.41
C LYS A 95 -24.44 -0.61 1.60
N GLU A 96 -25.40 0.07 2.24
CA GLU A 96 -26.65 0.53 1.65
C GLU A 96 -26.41 1.50 0.50
N LEU A 97 -25.33 2.30 0.55
CA LEU A 97 -24.95 3.19 -0.54
C LEU A 97 -24.51 2.42 -1.79
N VAL A 98 -23.81 1.29 -1.59
CA VAL A 98 -23.38 0.42 -2.68
C VAL A 98 -24.58 -0.32 -3.28
N GLU A 99 -25.53 -0.74 -2.45
CA GLU A 99 -26.78 -1.36 -2.90
C GLU A 99 -27.66 -0.38 -3.67
N ALA A 100 -27.81 0.85 -3.18
CA ALA A 100 -28.55 1.91 -3.89
C ALA A 100 -27.94 2.21 -5.26
N ALA A 101 -26.61 2.34 -5.36
CA ALA A 101 -25.92 2.54 -6.63
C ALA A 101 -26.18 1.40 -7.63
N ARG A 102 -26.22 0.15 -7.15
CA ARG A 102 -26.56 -1.02 -7.99
C ARG A 102 -28.02 -1.00 -8.46
N ILE A 103 -28.95 -0.56 -7.61
CA ILE A 103 -30.36 -0.37 -7.99
C ILE A 103 -30.49 0.70 -9.08
N ASP A 104 -29.70 1.78 -8.99
CA ASP A 104 -29.64 2.85 -10.00
C ASP A 104 -28.90 2.43 -11.29
N GLY A 105 -28.47 1.16 -11.41
CA GLY A 105 -27.85 0.60 -12.60
C GLY A 105 -26.35 0.87 -12.73
N LEU A 106 -25.68 1.33 -11.67
CA LEU A 106 -24.24 1.51 -11.64
C LEU A 106 -23.56 0.19 -11.28
N SER A 107 -22.65 -0.27 -12.15
CA SER A 107 -21.94 -1.56 -12.04
C SER A 107 -20.68 -1.48 -11.19
#